data_AF-A0AA95NFI8-F1
#
_entry.id   AF-A0AA95NFI8-F1
#
_cell.length_a   1.000
_cell.length_b   1.000
_cell.length_c   1.000
_cell.angle_alpha   90.00
_cell.angle_beta   90.00
_cell.angle_gamma   90.00
#
_symmetry.space_group_name_H-M   'P 1'
#
loop_
_entity.id
_entity.type
_entity.pdbx_description
1 polymer ?
#
loop_
_entity_poly.entity_id
_entity_poly.type
_entity_poly.pdbx_seq_one_letter_code
_entity_poly.pdbx_strand_id
1 'polypeptide(L)'
;MQQINPGYLGRRPRSPLWAALWMTPPLLLALWWLFGPSGVPVRIEQQRWRLVIEIETLVAESASGWCDEMPAGAREIGRRLLPDPSGQRSAPAEHCRYSVPAWRALHSAQAEGDAPGPPHWPVPALNRLAPEQLGAERAGKRHEFFELLLRAADGRAWTCRLAQPQWQAYRQGQRLRLQVDRFGTADCGRLPSLT
;
A
#
# COMPACT_ATOMS: atom_id res chain seq x y z
N MET A 1 -17.20 12.64 -103.57
CA MET A 1 -17.85 11.89 -102.46
C MET A 1 -16.79 11.63 -101.41
N GLN A 2 -16.82 12.39 -100.32
CA GLN A 2 -15.80 12.37 -99.26
C GLN A 2 -16.56 12.17 -97.95
N GLN A 3 -16.48 10.95 -97.39
CA GLN A 3 -17.14 10.59 -96.12
C GLN A 3 -16.28 11.06 -94.94
N ILE A 4 -16.85 11.94 -94.13
CA ILE A 4 -16.29 12.38 -92.85
C ILE A 4 -16.77 11.37 -91.79
N ASN A 5 -15.83 10.65 -91.18
CA ASN A 5 -16.09 9.72 -90.06
C ASN A 5 -16.24 10.51 -88.75
N PRO A 6 -17.36 10.41 -88.02
CA PRO A 6 -17.48 10.99 -86.68
C PRO A 6 -17.20 9.95 -85.60
N GLY A 7 -16.44 10.36 -84.59
CA GLY A 7 -16.70 9.93 -83.21
C GLY A 7 -15.88 8.77 -82.66
N TYR A 8 -14.67 9.08 -82.17
CA TYR A 8 -14.10 8.37 -81.03
C TYR A 8 -14.39 9.17 -79.75
N LEU A 9 -15.49 8.84 -79.07
CA LEU A 9 -15.76 9.32 -77.71
C LEU A 9 -15.07 8.39 -76.72
N GLY A 10 -13.93 8.83 -76.18
CA GLY A 10 -13.21 8.16 -75.11
C GLY A 10 -14.06 8.04 -73.84
N ARG A 11 -14.39 6.81 -73.48
CA ARG A 11 -15.11 6.47 -72.24
C ARG A 11 -14.16 6.63 -71.05
N ARG A 12 -14.26 7.74 -70.30
CA ARG A 12 -13.50 7.92 -69.05
C ARG A 12 -13.90 6.85 -68.03
N PRO A 13 -12.94 6.16 -67.38
CA PRO A 13 -13.25 5.23 -66.30
C PRO A 13 -13.82 6.00 -65.10
N ARG A 14 -15.04 5.63 -64.68
CA ARG A 14 -15.64 6.09 -63.43
C ARG A 14 -14.79 5.55 -62.28
N SER A 15 -14.09 6.43 -61.57
CA SER A 15 -13.33 6.08 -60.38
C SER A 15 -14.27 5.51 -59.31
N PRO A 16 -13.98 4.33 -58.72
CA PRO A 16 -14.81 3.73 -57.69
C PRO A 16 -14.46 4.36 -56.33
N LEU A 17 -14.69 5.66 -56.18
CA LEU A 17 -14.48 6.37 -54.90
C LEU A 17 -15.39 5.85 -53.78
N TRP A 18 -16.39 5.02 -54.10
CA TRP A 18 -17.33 4.45 -53.13
C TRP A 18 -16.73 3.27 -52.34
N ALA A 19 -15.68 2.60 -52.84
CA ALA A 19 -15.07 1.47 -52.15
C ALA A 19 -14.21 1.90 -50.94
N ALA A 20 -13.65 3.12 -50.95
CA ALA A 20 -12.83 3.64 -49.86
C ALA A 20 -13.64 3.95 -48.59
N LEU A 21 -14.96 4.15 -48.70
CA LEU A 21 -15.80 4.53 -47.56
C LEU A 21 -16.16 3.35 -46.63
N TRP A 22 -16.04 2.11 -47.09
CA TRP A 22 -16.44 0.91 -46.33
C TRP A 22 -15.31 0.33 -45.45
N MET A 23 -14.04 0.68 -45.72
CA MET A 23 -12.89 0.18 -44.95
C MET A 23 -12.48 1.08 -43.79
N THR A 24 -12.95 2.33 -43.72
CA THR A 24 -12.56 3.25 -42.64
C THR A 24 -13.18 2.92 -41.27
N PRO A 25 -14.46 2.53 -41.13
CA PRO A 25 -15.02 2.19 -39.82
C PRO A 25 -14.34 1.00 -39.12
N PRO A 26 -14.10 -0.16 -39.78
CA PRO A 26 -13.45 -1.30 -39.12
C PRO A 26 -11.98 -1.01 -38.82
N LEU A 27 -11.30 -0.20 -39.65
CA LEU A 27 -9.93 0.21 -39.38
C LEU A 27 -9.85 1.09 -38.13
N LEU A 28 -10.77 2.05 -37.97
CA LEU A 28 -10.84 2.90 -36.78
C LEU A 28 -11.19 2.10 -35.51
N LEU A 29 -12.12 1.14 -35.61
CA LEU A 29 -12.43 0.21 -34.51
C LEU A 29 -11.22 -0.65 -34.13
N ALA A 30 -10.51 -1.19 -35.12
CA ALA A 30 -9.30 -1.97 -34.89
C ALA A 30 -8.18 -1.11 -34.27
N LEU A 31 -7.97 0.11 -34.76
CA LEU A 31 -7.00 1.06 -34.21
C LEU A 31 -7.34 1.41 -32.75
N TRP A 32 -8.62 1.64 -32.45
CA TRP A 32 -9.07 1.92 -31.09
C TRP A 32 -8.91 0.71 -30.17
N TRP A 33 -9.04 -0.51 -30.68
CA TRP A 33 -8.80 -1.73 -29.89
C TRP A 33 -7.31 -1.93 -29.60
N LEU A 34 -6.44 -1.66 -30.58
CA LEU A 34 -4.98 -1.79 -30.44
C LEU A 34 -4.33 -0.69 -29.60
N PHE A 35 -4.80 0.56 -29.73
CA PHE A 35 -4.22 1.74 -29.07
C PHE A 35 -5.14 2.33 -28.00
N GLY A 36 -6.17 1.57 -27.62
CA GLY A 36 -7.12 1.98 -26.60
C GLY A 36 -6.45 2.16 -25.24
N PRO A 37 -7.00 3.04 -24.39
CA PRO A 37 -6.53 3.21 -23.03
C PRO A 37 -6.59 1.88 -22.25
N SER A 38 -5.44 1.42 -21.78
CA SER A 38 -5.29 0.15 -21.07
C SER A 38 -5.86 0.19 -19.66
N GLY A 39 -6.23 -0.97 -19.13
CA GLY A 39 -6.71 -1.15 -17.76
C GLY A 39 -8.22 -1.38 -17.65
N VAL A 40 -8.63 -1.92 -16.50
CA VAL A 40 -10.02 -2.24 -16.17
C VAL A 40 -10.71 -0.97 -15.66
N PRO A 41 -11.87 -0.57 -16.21
CA PRO A 41 -12.63 0.54 -15.67
C PRO A 41 -13.20 0.17 -14.29
N VAL A 42 -12.82 0.94 -13.28
CA VAL A 42 -13.29 0.77 -11.90
C VAL A 42 -13.87 2.07 -11.38
N ARG A 43 -14.69 1.96 -10.34
CA ARG A 43 -15.21 3.08 -9.55
C ARG A 43 -14.65 3.00 -8.14
N ILE A 44 -14.31 4.13 -7.56
CA ILE A 44 -14.00 4.24 -6.13
C ILE A 44 -15.31 4.08 -5.36
N GLU A 45 -15.49 2.93 -4.73
CA GLU A 45 -16.66 2.60 -3.91
C GLU A 45 -16.54 3.24 -2.53
N GLN A 46 -15.36 3.16 -1.92
CA GLN A 46 -15.11 3.67 -0.57
C GLN A 46 -13.68 4.20 -0.45
N GLN A 47 -13.49 5.19 0.41
CA GLN A 47 -12.19 5.73 0.78
C GLN A 47 -12.07 5.66 2.29
N ARG A 48 -11.22 4.78 2.80
CA ARG A 48 -11.06 4.52 4.24
C ARG A 48 -9.73 5.05 4.72
N TRP A 49 -9.69 5.50 5.95
CA TRP A 49 -8.45 5.80 6.65
C TRP A 49 -8.45 5.14 8.02
N ARG A 50 -7.27 4.73 8.48
CA ARG A 50 -7.04 4.20 9.83
C ARG A 50 -5.69 4.68 10.32
N LEU A 51 -5.68 5.29 11.49
CA LEU A 51 -4.48 5.83 12.14
C LEU A 51 -4.30 5.10 13.48
N VAL A 52 -3.09 4.61 13.73
CA VAL A 52 -2.76 3.77 14.89
C VAL A 52 -1.55 4.33 15.62
N ILE A 53 -1.68 4.52 16.94
CA ILE A 53 -0.58 4.86 17.83
C ILE A 53 -0.30 3.65 18.70
N GLU A 54 0.91 3.09 18.60
CA GLU A 54 1.38 2.08 19.55
C GLU A 54 1.53 2.72 20.93
N ILE A 55 1.05 2.04 21.96
CA ILE A 55 1.23 2.44 23.34
C ILE A 55 2.24 1.46 23.94
N GLU A 56 3.40 2.01 24.26
CA GLU A 56 4.48 1.27 24.89
C GLU A 56 4.32 1.33 26.40
N THR A 57 4.52 0.19 27.06
CA THR A 57 4.53 0.07 28.51
C THR A 57 5.92 -0.34 28.96
N LEU A 58 6.43 0.28 30.03
CA LEU A 58 7.68 -0.12 30.64
C LEU A 58 7.47 -1.42 31.41
N VAL A 59 8.09 -2.51 30.96
CA VAL A 59 7.96 -3.84 31.58
C VAL A 59 9.31 -4.34 32.07
N ALA A 60 9.28 -5.21 33.07
CA ALA A 60 10.47 -5.93 33.51
C ALA A 60 10.70 -7.12 32.58
N GLU A 61 11.69 -7.01 31.70
CA GLU A 61 12.03 -8.07 30.76
C GLU A 61 13.11 -8.97 31.35
N SER A 62 12.84 -10.29 31.37
CA SER A 62 13.80 -11.28 31.87
C SER A 62 14.80 -11.64 30.79
N ALA A 63 16.07 -11.58 31.13
CA ALA A 63 17.18 -11.98 30.28
C ALA A 63 18.21 -12.77 31.10
N SER A 64 19.20 -13.34 30.42
CA SER A 64 20.30 -14.01 31.08
C SER A 64 21.58 -13.87 30.28
N GLY A 65 22.70 -13.83 30.98
CA GLY A 65 24.03 -13.73 30.38
C GLY A 65 25.09 -13.87 31.45
N TRP A 66 26.36 -13.69 31.06
CA TRP A 66 27.44 -13.64 32.04
C TRP A 66 27.27 -12.44 32.96
N CYS A 67 27.55 -12.61 34.25
CA CYS A 67 27.29 -11.59 35.26
C CYS A 67 28.13 -10.31 35.05
N ASP A 68 29.31 -10.45 34.44
CA ASP A 68 30.20 -9.34 34.03
C ASP A 68 29.70 -8.56 32.80
N GLU A 69 28.77 -9.13 32.04
CA GLU A 69 28.16 -8.51 30.85
C GLU A 69 26.75 -7.93 31.13
N MET A 70 26.31 -7.95 32.39
CA MET A 70 24.96 -7.52 32.74
C MET A 70 24.77 -6.00 32.47
N PRO A 71 23.69 -5.59 31.79
CA PRO A 71 23.49 -4.19 31.46
C PRO A 71 23.20 -3.34 32.71
N ALA A 72 23.57 -2.06 32.65
CA ALA A 72 23.27 -1.12 33.72
C ALA A 72 21.76 -1.02 34.00
N GLY A 73 21.38 -1.00 35.27
CA GLY A 73 19.97 -0.97 35.68
C GLY A 73 19.25 -2.32 35.66
N ALA A 74 19.93 -3.41 35.29
CA ALA A 74 19.40 -4.75 35.48
C ALA A 74 19.38 -5.14 36.96
N ARG A 75 18.33 -5.84 37.36
CA ARG A 75 18.18 -6.45 38.68
C ARG A 75 18.45 -7.95 38.57
N GLU A 76 19.46 -8.43 39.28
CA GLU A 76 19.75 -9.86 39.38
C GLU A 76 18.57 -10.61 40.04
N ILE A 77 18.13 -11.68 39.40
CA ILE A 77 17.08 -12.61 39.89
C ILE A 77 17.74 -13.87 40.46
N GLY A 78 18.82 -14.33 39.84
CA GLY A 78 19.57 -15.48 40.32
C GLY A 78 20.87 -15.70 39.56
N ARG A 79 21.73 -16.52 40.15
CA ARG A 79 23.11 -16.73 39.70
C ARG A 79 23.49 -18.20 39.76
N ARG A 80 24.29 -18.65 38.80
CA ARG A 80 24.85 -20.02 38.76
C ARG A 80 26.25 -19.99 38.19
N LEU A 81 27.13 -20.85 38.68
CA LEU A 81 28.45 -21.07 38.08
C LEU A 81 28.31 -22.06 36.91
N LEU A 82 28.75 -21.68 35.72
CA LEU A 82 28.68 -22.52 34.52
C LEU A 82 30.02 -22.50 33.76
N PRO A 83 30.42 -23.63 33.14
CA PRO A 83 31.51 -23.61 32.16
C PRO A 83 31.06 -22.81 30.92
N ASP A 84 31.97 -22.07 30.31
CA ASP A 84 31.68 -21.27 29.11
C ASP A 84 31.64 -22.16 27.86
N PRO A 85 30.48 -22.36 27.22
CA PRO A 85 30.36 -23.21 26.03
C PRO A 85 31.06 -22.60 24.81
N SER A 86 31.34 -21.29 24.80
CA SER A 86 32.05 -20.63 23.71
C SER A 86 33.57 -20.81 23.80
N GLY A 87 34.08 -21.28 24.95
CA GLY A 87 35.51 -21.42 25.21
C GLY A 87 36.27 -20.09 25.35
N GLN A 88 35.57 -18.95 25.38
CA GLN A 88 36.21 -17.64 25.57
C GLN A 88 36.80 -17.48 26.96
N ARG A 89 36.18 -18.11 27.97
CA ARG A 89 36.65 -18.11 29.36
C ARG A 89 37.38 -19.41 29.71
N SER A 90 38.53 -19.28 30.36
CA SER A 90 39.40 -20.41 30.73
C SER A 90 38.96 -21.17 31.99
N ALA A 91 38.00 -20.62 32.74
CA ALA A 91 37.45 -21.21 33.95
C ALA A 91 35.92 -21.04 33.99
N PRO A 92 35.18 -21.87 34.76
CA PRO A 92 33.76 -21.64 35.00
C PRO A 92 33.51 -20.23 35.54
N ALA A 93 32.49 -19.57 35.00
CA ALA A 93 32.15 -18.19 35.32
C ALA A 93 30.70 -18.06 35.80
N GLU A 94 30.38 -16.95 36.44
CA GLU A 94 29.03 -16.70 36.94
C GLU A 94 28.10 -16.28 35.80
N HIS A 95 27.01 -17.04 35.64
CA HIS A 95 25.93 -16.76 34.72
C HIS A 95 24.71 -16.28 35.50
N CYS A 96 24.26 -15.06 35.18
CA CYS A 96 23.17 -14.37 35.86
C CYS A 96 21.88 -14.45 35.04
N ARG A 97 20.76 -14.66 35.74
CA ARG A 97 19.41 -14.33 35.26
C ARG A 97 19.03 -13.00 35.87
N TYR A 98 18.57 -12.07 35.07
CA TYR A 98 18.28 -10.72 35.50
C TYR A 98 17.01 -10.18 34.82
N SER A 99 16.38 -9.18 35.43
CA SER A 99 15.31 -8.39 34.81
C SER A 99 15.80 -6.98 34.52
N VAL A 100 15.54 -6.48 33.32
CA VAL A 100 15.85 -5.10 32.93
C VAL A 100 14.56 -4.37 32.50
N PRO A 101 14.34 -3.10 32.90
CA PRO A 101 13.22 -2.33 32.39
C PRO A 101 13.36 -2.11 30.88
N ALA A 102 12.33 -2.47 30.11
CA ALA A 102 12.28 -2.30 28.67
C ALA A 102 10.90 -1.82 28.23
N TRP A 103 10.87 -0.89 27.27
CA TRP A 103 9.63 -0.42 26.67
C TRP A 103 9.14 -1.45 25.64
N ARG A 104 7.90 -1.91 25.80
CA ARG A 104 7.28 -2.87 24.88
C ARG A 104 5.91 -2.35 24.45
N ALA A 105 5.62 -2.40 23.15
CA ALA A 105 4.30 -2.08 22.62
C ALA A 105 3.31 -3.17 23.08
N LEU A 106 2.46 -2.84 24.06
CA LEU A 106 1.50 -3.81 24.62
C LEU A 106 0.09 -3.65 24.03
N HIS A 107 -0.27 -2.43 23.64
CA HIS A 107 -1.56 -2.15 23.01
C HIS A 107 -1.46 -0.93 22.08
N SER A 108 -2.57 -0.55 21.45
CA SER A 108 -2.62 0.62 20.57
C SER A 108 -3.93 1.39 20.71
N ALA A 109 -3.85 2.70 20.47
CA ALA A 109 -5.02 3.54 20.24
C ALA A 109 -5.24 3.67 18.74
N GLN A 110 -6.50 3.59 18.31
CA GLN A 110 -6.88 3.60 16.89
C GLN A 110 -7.98 4.63 16.64
N ALA A 111 -7.89 5.32 15.51
CA ALA A 111 -8.98 6.08 14.93
C ALA A 111 -9.17 5.63 13.49
N GLU A 112 -10.41 5.50 13.06
CA GLU A 112 -10.75 5.10 11.69
C GLU A 112 -11.96 5.89 11.19
N GLY A 113 -12.09 5.97 9.88
CA GLY A 113 -13.22 6.61 9.24
C GLY A 113 -13.17 6.55 7.73
N ASP A 114 -14.15 7.19 7.13
CA ASP A 114 -14.33 7.26 5.67
C ASP A 114 -14.27 8.71 5.18
N ALA A 115 -13.84 8.93 3.94
CA ALA A 115 -13.97 10.24 3.30
C ALA A 115 -15.46 10.61 3.14
N PRO A 116 -15.83 11.91 3.25
CA PRO A 116 -14.95 13.08 3.32
C PRO A 116 -14.44 13.42 4.73
N GLY A 117 -14.73 12.61 5.76
CA GLY A 117 -14.25 12.85 7.12
C GLY A 117 -12.72 12.91 7.17
N PRO A 118 -12.12 14.00 7.70
CA PRO A 118 -10.67 14.13 7.73
C PRO A 118 -10.04 13.09 8.68
N PRO A 119 -8.90 12.49 8.30
CA PRO A 119 -8.14 11.63 9.20
C PRO A 119 -7.69 12.41 10.44
N HIS A 120 -7.89 11.83 11.61
CA HIS A 120 -7.44 12.42 12.87
C HIS A 120 -6.73 11.37 13.72
N TRP A 121 -5.62 11.75 14.36
CA TRP A 121 -4.91 10.85 15.25
C TRP A 121 -5.74 10.60 16.51
N PRO A 122 -5.84 9.35 16.99
CA PRO A 122 -6.47 9.07 18.27
C PRO A 122 -5.69 9.73 19.40
N VAL A 123 -6.38 10.11 20.48
CA VAL A 123 -5.77 10.62 21.72
C VAL A 123 -5.73 9.46 22.72
N PRO A 124 -4.57 8.80 22.90
CA PRO A 124 -4.49 7.66 23.82
C PRO A 124 -4.65 8.11 25.27
N ALA A 125 -5.46 7.39 26.04
CA ALA A 125 -5.56 7.57 27.48
C ALA A 125 -4.40 6.82 28.16
N LEU A 126 -3.24 7.46 28.22
CA LEU A 126 -2.07 6.92 28.91
C LEU A 126 -2.25 6.97 30.42
N ASN A 127 -1.71 5.99 31.13
CA ASN A 127 -1.60 6.07 32.59
C ASN A 127 -0.67 7.23 33.03
N ARG A 128 -0.82 7.65 34.28
CA ARG A 128 -0.10 8.81 34.85
C ARG A 128 1.09 8.40 35.75
N LEU A 129 1.64 7.22 35.54
CA LEU A 129 2.80 6.75 36.31
C LEU A 129 4.06 7.54 35.90
N ALA A 130 5.04 7.63 36.80
CA ALA A 130 6.33 8.22 36.49
C ALA A 130 7.05 7.40 35.40
N PRO A 131 7.76 8.01 34.42
CA PRO A 131 8.34 7.29 33.27
C PRO A 131 9.28 6.13 33.61
N GLU A 132 9.94 6.17 34.77
CA GLU A 132 10.85 5.15 35.29
C GLU A 132 10.13 4.01 36.04
N GLN A 133 8.85 4.17 36.35
CA GLN A 133 8.07 3.18 37.08
C GLN A 133 7.61 2.07 36.13
N LEU A 134 7.77 0.81 36.54
CA LEU A 134 7.20 -0.32 35.81
C LEU A 134 5.68 -0.14 35.66
N GLY A 135 5.20 -0.38 34.45
CA GLY A 135 3.82 -0.14 34.04
C GLY A 135 3.60 1.26 33.46
N ALA A 136 4.55 2.20 33.55
CA ALA A 136 4.41 3.50 32.90
C ALA A 136 4.18 3.36 31.40
N GLU A 137 3.37 4.25 30.84
CA GLU A 137 2.99 4.22 29.43
C GLU A 137 3.50 5.45 28.68
N ARG A 138 3.81 5.25 27.40
CA ARG A 138 4.14 6.34 26.47
C ARG A 138 3.63 6.04 25.07
N ALA A 139 3.42 7.08 24.28
CA ALA A 139 3.17 6.94 22.86
C ALA A 139 4.44 6.46 22.15
N GLY A 140 4.33 5.33 21.44
CA GLY A 140 5.37 4.75 20.60
C GLY A 140 5.22 5.15 19.15
N LYS A 141 5.39 4.18 18.25
CA LYS A 141 5.32 4.41 16.80
C LYS A 141 3.91 4.75 16.33
N ARG A 142 3.85 5.55 15.26
CA ARG A 142 2.62 5.90 14.56
C ARG A 142 2.55 5.17 13.23
N HIS A 143 1.38 4.65 12.90
CA HIS A 143 1.10 3.97 11.64
C HIS A 143 -0.13 4.55 10.97
N GLU A 144 -0.04 4.74 9.66
CA GLU A 144 -1.11 5.29 8.85
C GLU A 144 -1.48 4.34 7.70
N PHE A 145 -2.79 4.17 7.50
CA PHE A 145 -3.35 3.30 6.50
C PHE A 145 -4.43 4.08 5.75
N PHE A 146 -4.21 4.33 4.46
CA PHE A 146 -5.16 4.99 3.58
C PHE A 146 -5.50 4.06 2.44
N GLU A 147 -6.78 3.68 2.34
CA GLU A 147 -7.23 2.62 1.45
C GLU A 147 -8.36 3.12 0.54
N LEU A 148 -8.30 2.72 -0.72
CA LEU A 148 -9.38 2.86 -1.70
C LEU A 148 -9.97 1.49 -1.98
N LEU A 149 -11.28 1.35 -1.81
CA LEU A 149 -12.03 0.21 -2.33
C LEU A 149 -12.48 0.54 -3.76
N LEU A 150 -11.98 -0.23 -4.72
CA LEU A 150 -12.25 -0.07 -6.15
C LEU A 150 -13.14 -1.22 -6.61
N ARG A 151 -14.19 -0.92 -7.39
CA ARG A 151 -15.10 -1.93 -7.94
C ARG A 151 -15.25 -1.79 -9.45
N ALA A 152 -15.07 -2.89 -10.17
CA ALA A 152 -15.36 -2.99 -11.60
C ALA A 152 -16.84 -3.28 -11.85
N ALA A 153 -17.30 -3.03 -13.08
CA ALA A 153 -18.68 -3.31 -13.49
C ALA A 153 -19.03 -4.81 -13.48
N ASP A 154 -18.03 -5.68 -13.62
CA ASP A 154 -18.18 -7.14 -13.58
C ASP A 154 -18.21 -7.70 -12.14
N GLY A 155 -18.22 -6.83 -11.12
CA GLY A 155 -18.33 -7.21 -9.72
C GLY A 155 -16.99 -7.45 -9.01
N ARG A 156 -15.87 -7.50 -9.73
CA ARG A 156 -14.53 -7.60 -9.12
C ARG A 156 -14.23 -6.36 -8.28
N ALA A 157 -13.52 -6.56 -7.17
CA ALA A 157 -13.11 -5.50 -6.27
C ALA A 157 -11.64 -5.63 -5.87
N TRP A 158 -11.01 -4.49 -5.64
CA TRP A 158 -9.63 -4.39 -5.18
C TRP A 158 -9.50 -3.34 -4.09
N THR A 159 -8.59 -3.55 -3.16
CA THR A 159 -8.21 -2.57 -2.16
C THR A 159 -6.81 -2.06 -2.47
N CYS A 160 -6.68 -0.75 -2.67
CA CYS A 160 -5.40 -0.09 -2.91
C CYS A 160 -4.99 0.75 -1.71
N ARG A 161 -3.83 0.44 -1.11
CA ARG A 161 -3.22 1.25 -0.06
C ARG A 161 -2.32 2.33 -0.68
N LEU A 162 -2.52 3.57 -0.27
CA LEU A 162 -1.85 4.75 -0.83
C LEU A 162 -1.21 5.61 0.26
N ALA A 163 -0.36 6.55 -0.15
CA ALA A 163 0.08 7.64 0.70
C ALA A 163 -1.04 8.67 0.88
N GLN A 164 -1.06 9.37 2.01
CA GLN A 164 -2.11 10.33 2.35
C GLN A 164 -2.41 11.36 1.24
N PRO A 165 -1.41 12.04 0.64
CA PRO A 165 -1.69 13.09 -0.35
C PRO A 165 -2.39 12.53 -1.59
N GLN A 166 -1.98 11.33 -2.02
CA GLN A 166 -2.57 10.66 -3.17
C GLN A 166 -3.99 10.18 -2.86
N TRP A 167 -4.21 9.60 -1.68
CA TRP A 167 -5.55 9.19 -1.23
C TRP A 167 -6.52 10.37 -1.16
N GLN A 168 -6.09 11.53 -0.61
CA GLN A 168 -6.91 12.73 -0.50
C GLN A 168 -7.28 13.36 -1.85
N ALA A 169 -6.47 13.13 -2.89
CA ALA A 169 -6.75 13.67 -4.21
C ALA A 169 -7.95 12.98 -4.90
N TYR A 170 -8.27 11.74 -4.50
CA TYR A 170 -9.39 10.99 -5.04
C TYR A 170 -10.73 11.34 -4.39
N ARG A 171 -11.81 11.05 -5.13
CA ARG A 171 -13.19 11.23 -4.65
C ARG A 171 -13.98 9.94 -4.76
N GLN A 172 -14.84 9.70 -3.77
CA GLN A 172 -15.77 8.58 -3.82
C GLN A 172 -16.69 8.73 -5.04
N GLY A 173 -16.96 7.60 -5.72
CA GLY A 173 -17.71 7.57 -6.97
C GLY A 173 -16.91 7.91 -8.23
N GLN A 174 -15.67 8.38 -8.11
CA GLN A 174 -14.79 8.65 -9.24
C GLN A 174 -14.53 7.36 -10.03
N ARG A 175 -14.51 7.48 -11.36
CA ARG A 175 -14.14 6.39 -12.27
C ARG A 175 -12.70 6.55 -12.71
N LEU A 176 -11.96 5.45 -12.74
CA LEU A 176 -10.57 5.39 -13.16
C LEU A 176 -10.29 4.08 -13.90
N ARG A 177 -9.14 3.99 -14.56
CA ARG A 177 -8.65 2.74 -15.14
C ARG A 177 -7.57 2.15 -14.25
N LEU A 178 -7.81 0.94 -13.77
CA LEU A 178 -6.89 0.20 -12.92
C LEU A 178 -6.09 -0.78 -13.79
N GLN A 179 -4.77 -0.74 -13.69
CA GLN A 179 -3.93 -1.76 -14.31
C GLN A 179 -4.03 -3.03 -13.49
N VAL A 180 -4.34 -4.13 -14.15
CA VAL A 180 -4.49 -5.44 -13.52
C VAL A 180 -3.62 -6.42 -14.31
N ASP A 181 -2.82 -7.19 -13.59
CA ASP A 181 -1.95 -8.19 -14.23
C ASP A 181 -2.76 -9.40 -14.74
N ARG A 182 -2.05 -10.35 -15.38
CA ARG A 182 -2.66 -11.59 -15.89
C ARG A 182 -3.28 -12.49 -14.81
N PHE A 183 -2.95 -12.27 -13.54
CA PHE A 183 -3.45 -13.04 -12.40
C PHE A 183 -4.62 -12.34 -11.69
N GLY A 184 -5.03 -11.16 -12.14
CA GLY A 184 -6.08 -10.39 -11.49
C GLY A 184 -5.60 -9.48 -10.36
N THR A 185 -4.29 -9.35 -10.16
CA THR A 185 -3.71 -8.47 -9.14
C THR A 185 -3.68 -7.02 -9.63
N ALA A 186 -4.20 -6.11 -8.81
CA ALA A 186 -4.19 -4.68 -9.11
C ALA A 186 -2.81 -4.07 -8.89
N ASP A 187 -2.32 -3.30 -9.87
CA ASP A 187 -1.13 -2.46 -9.74
C ASP A 187 -1.55 -1.07 -9.24
N CYS A 188 -1.67 -0.95 -7.92
CA CYS A 188 -2.06 0.29 -7.24
C CYS A 188 -1.02 1.41 -7.40
N GLY A 189 0.24 1.08 -7.70
CA GLY A 189 1.31 2.06 -7.94
C GLY A 189 1.15 2.82 -9.25
N ARG A 190 0.36 2.29 -10.19
CA ARG A 190 0.04 2.91 -11.49
C ARG A 190 -1.30 3.64 -11.51
N LEU A 191 -1.91 3.87 -10.35
CA LEU A 191 -3.09 4.71 -10.28
C LEU A 191 -2.75 6.14 -10.75
N PRO A 192 -3.61 6.78 -11.56
CA PRO A 192 -3.32 8.09 -12.13
C PRO A 192 -3.20 9.13 -11.00
N SER A 193 -2.06 9.81 -10.91
CA SER A 193 -1.88 10.94 -10.00
C SER A 193 -2.78 12.09 -10.45
N LEU A 194 -3.64 12.56 -9.55
CA LEU A 194 -4.45 13.75 -9.76
C LEU A 194 -3.63 14.94 -9.26
N THR A 195 -2.94 15.62 -10.19
CA THR A 195 -2.25 16.89 -9.93
C THR A 195 -3.21 18.06 -9.99
#